data_AF-A0A023GBX4-F1
#
_entry.id   AF-A0A023GBX4-F1
#
_cell.length_a   1.000
_cell.length_b   1.000
_cell.length_c   1.000
_cell.angle_alpha   90.00
_cell.angle_beta   90.00
_cell.angle_gamma   90.00
#
_symmetry.space_group_name_H-M   'P 1'
#
loop_
_entity.id
_entity.type
_entity.pdbx_description
1 polymer ?
#
loop_
_entity_poly.entity_id
_entity_poly.type
_entity_poly.pdbx_seq_one_letter_code
_entity_poly.pdbx_strand_id
1 'polypeptide(L)'
;MSSPVRKTALFAIYHLSLSLAAAHPNPFYPVTFYGGGCQFWGHDMGNQGEGFEVTYCVHYKCDEEKRQVLVFGCPPPKYYLPEDSFGSHDNKVWPNCCPGHEV
;
A
#
# COMPACT_ATOMS: atom_id res chain seq x y z
N MET A 1 -70.34 27.15 -2.19
CA MET A 1 -69.34 27.73 -1.26
C MET A 1 -68.07 26.91 -1.38
N SER A 2 -67.06 27.46 -2.07
CA SER A 2 -65.78 26.77 -2.35
C SER A 2 -64.73 27.18 -1.33
N SER A 3 -64.08 26.21 -0.68
CA SER A 3 -62.91 26.44 0.17
C SER A 3 -61.63 26.10 -0.60
N PRO A 4 -60.58 26.94 -0.58
CA PRO A 4 -59.32 26.61 -1.23
C PRO A 4 -58.43 25.78 -0.30
N VAL A 5 -58.05 24.58 -0.74
CA VAL A 5 -57.06 23.74 -0.04
C VAL A 5 -55.67 24.30 -0.35
N ARG A 6 -55.03 24.92 0.65
CA ARG A 6 -53.62 25.36 0.58
C ARG A 6 -52.71 24.14 0.48
N LYS A 7 -51.99 24.00 -0.64
CA LYS A 7 -50.95 22.99 -0.82
C LYS A 7 -49.66 23.49 -0.18
N THR A 8 -49.37 23.04 1.03
CA THR A 8 -48.10 23.31 1.71
C THR A 8 -47.05 22.35 1.15
N ALA A 9 -46.15 22.87 0.29
CA ALA A 9 -45.05 22.08 -0.25
C ALA A 9 -43.97 21.88 0.83
N LEU A 10 -43.80 20.63 1.26
CA LEU A 10 -42.71 20.22 2.16
C LEU A 10 -41.44 20.05 1.31
N PHE A 11 -40.49 20.98 1.45
CA PHE A 11 -39.15 20.84 0.89
C PHE A 11 -38.37 19.80 1.70
N ALA A 12 -38.16 18.62 1.14
CA ALA A 12 -37.27 17.61 1.70
C ALA A 12 -35.81 18.08 1.53
N ILE A 13 -35.20 18.53 2.61
CA ILE A 13 -33.78 18.88 2.66
C ILE A 13 -33.00 17.57 2.72
N TYR A 14 -32.54 17.09 1.57
CA TYR A 14 -31.62 15.97 1.48
C TYR A 14 -30.26 16.41 2.04
N HIS A 15 -29.94 15.93 3.24
CA HIS A 15 -28.60 16.09 3.83
C HIS A 15 -27.59 15.26 3.04
N LEU A 16 -26.91 15.92 2.09
CA LEU A 16 -25.77 15.36 1.36
C LEU A 16 -24.62 15.17 2.36
N SER A 17 -24.45 13.95 2.87
CA SER A 17 -23.33 13.59 3.75
C SER A 17 -22.07 13.43 2.90
N LEU A 18 -21.29 14.50 2.79
CA LEU A 18 -20.00 14.48 2.10
C LEU A 18 -18.96 13.84 3.04
N SER A 19 -18.72 12.54 2.85
CA SER A 19 -17.67 11.83 3.56
C SER A 19 -16.31 12.26 3.01
N LEU A 20 -15.63 13.15 3.75
CA LEU A 20 -14.24 13.50 3.48
C LEU A 20 -13.37 12.30 3.86
N ALA A 21 -13.07 11.43 2.89
CA ALA A 21 -12.05 10.42 3.07
C ALA A 21 -10.73 11.17 3.29
N ALA A 22 -10.19 11.13 4.51
CA ALA A 22 -8.87 11.65 4.79
C ALA A 22 -7.88 10.85 3.93
N ALA A 23 -7.36 11.48 2.86
CA ALA A 23 -6.26 10.91 2.10
C ALA A 23 -5.08 10.80 3.07
N HIS A 24 -4.75 9.58 3.51
CA HIS A 24 -3.49 9.34 4.19
C HIS A 24 -2.38 9.80 3.22
N PRO A 25 -1.54 10.76 3.61
CA PRO A 25 -0.42 11.16 2.77
C PRO A 25 0.41 9.90 2.52
N ASN A 26 0.46 9.45 1.27
CA ASN A 26 1.29 8.32 0.90
C ASN A 26 2.73 8.82 1.06
N PRO A 27 3.51 8.36 2.05
CA PRO A 27 4.85 8.86 2.26
C PRO A 27 5.64 8.70 0.96
N PHE A 28 6.09 9.82 0.39
CA PHE A 28 6.91 9.79 -0.81
C PHE A 28 8.29 9.29 -0.39
N TYR A 29 8.59 8.04 -0.75
CA TYR A 29 9.88 7.44 -0.49
C TYR A 29 10.76 7.58 -1.73
N PRO A 30 11.78 8.46 -1.70
CA PRO A 30 12.65 8.65 -2.86
C PRO A 30 13.43 7.36 -3.13
N VAL A 31 13.49 6.98 -4.40
CA VAL A 31 14.37 5.93 -4.89
C VAL A 31 15.53 6.60 -5.62
N THR A 32 16.76 6.27 -5.23
CA THR A 32 17.96 6.75 -5.93
C THR A 32 18.59 5.59 -6.66
N PHE A 33 18.92 5.75 -7.95
CA PHE A 33 19.63 4.73 -8.73
C PHE A 33 21.08 5.16 -8.94
N TYR A 34 22.03 4.35 -8.47
CA TYR A 34 23.46 4.61 -8.62
C TYR A 34 24.27 3.31 -8.52
N GLY A 35 25.46 3.29 -9.12
CA GLY A 35 26.43 2.21 -8.93
C GLY A 35 25.95 0.81 -9.38
N GLY A 36 24.99 0.72 -10.31
CA GLY A 36 24.40 -0.55 -10.72
C GLY A 36 23.40 -1.12 -9.71
N GLY A 37 22.83 -0.28 -8.85
CA GLY A 37 21.82 -0.64 -7.87
C GLY A 37 20.87 0.51 -7.56
N CYS A 38 20.15 0.36 -6.44
CA CYS A 38 19.24 1.38 -5.95
C CYS A 38 19.28 1.52 -4.43
N GLN A 39 19.03 2.73 -3.97
CA GLN A 39 18.79 3.06 -2.58
C GLN A 39 17.30 3.33 -2.38
N PHE A 40 16.69 2.58 -1.47
CA PHE A 40 15.28 2.71 -1.09
C PHE A 40 15.13 2.48 0.40
N TRP A 41 14.36 3.32 1.10
CA TRP A 41 14.22 3.28 2.56
C TRP A 41 15.55 3.31 3.34
N GLY A 42 16.57 3.97 2.78
CA GLY A 42 17.91 3.99 3.39
C GLY A 42 18.69 2.68 3.25
N HIS A 43 18.16 1.71 2.51
CA HIS A 43 18.83 0.46 2.18
C HIS A 43 19.40 0.51 0.76
N ASP A 44 20.70 0.24 0.66
CA ASP A 44 21.40 0.10 -0.61
C ASP A 44 21.30 -1.36 -1.09
N MET A 45 20.78 -1.55 -2.29
CA MET A 45 20.61 -2.85 -2.94
C MET A 45 21.33 -2.83 -4.29
N GLY A 46 21.99 -3.93 -4.63
CA GLY A 46 22.46 -4.14 -6.00
C GLY A 46 21.28 -4.35 -6.97
N ASN A 47 21.56 -4.43 -8.27
CA ASN A 47 20.55 -4.87 -9.25
C ASN A 47 19.97 -6.23 -8.83
N GLN A 48 18.64 -6.38 -8.87
CA GLN A 48 17.90 -7.54 -8.37
C GLN A 48 18.02 -7.80 -6.87
N GLY A 49 18.68 -6.92 -6.11
CA GLY A 49 18.76 -7.00 -4.66
C GLY A 49 17.38 -6.82 -4.00
N GLU A 50 17.21 -7.47 -2.85
CA GLU A 50 15.96 -7.53 -2.10
C GLU A 50 16.11 -6.88 -0.72
N GLY A 51 15.00 -6.45 -0.15
CA GLY A 51 14.93 -5.93 1.20
C GLY A 51 13.53 -6.07 1.80
N PHE A 52 13.48 -5.93 3.12
CA PHE A 52 12.27 -6.17 3.91
C PHE A 52 12.06 -5.03 4.90
N GLU A 53 10.85 -4.49 4.94
CA GLU A 53 10.44 -3.53 5.95
C GLU A 53 9.43 -4.18 6.88
N VAL A 54 9.91 -4.47 8.08
CA VAL A 54 9.19 -5.20 9.14
C VAL A 54 7.99 -4.41 9.64
N THR A 55 8.08 -3.08 9.70
CA THR A 55 7.03 -2.23 10.27
C THR A 55 5.77 -2.24 9.42
N TYR A 56 5.93 -2.27 8.10
CA TYR A 56 4.81 -2.22 7.16
C TYR A 56 4.47 -3.58 6.56
N CYS A 57 5.20 -4.65 6.94
CA CYS A 57 5.09 -5.97 6.35
C CYS A 57 5.22 -5.91 4.82
N VAL A 58 6.38 -5.42 4.35
CA VAL A 58 6.63 -5.18 2.93
C VAL A 58 7.94 -5.84 2.51
N HIS A 59 7.92 -6.45 1.34
CA HIS A 59 9.11 -6.86 0.60
C HIS A 59 9.36 -5.89 -0.56
N TYR A 60 10.61 -5.57 -0.86
CA TYR A 60 10.94 -4.73 -2.02
C TYR A 60 12.15 -5.27 -2.77
N LYS A 61 12.14 -5.09 -4.10
CA LYS A 61 13.18 -5.57 -5.01
C LYS A 61 13.65 -4.48 -5.96
N CYS A 62 14.95 -4.35 -6.08
CA CYS A 62 15.60 -3.42 -7.00
C CYS A 62 15.59 -3.96 -8.43
N ASP A 63 15.11 -3.19 -9.39
CA ASP A 63 15.27 -3.47 -10.83
C ASP A 63 15.96 -2.26 -11.47
N GLU A 64 17.30 -2.31 -11.49
CA GLU A 64 18.11 -1.19 -11.96
C GLU A 64 17.99 -0.99 -13.46
N GLU A 65 17.89 -2.08 -14.23
CA GLU A 65 17.72 -2.06 -15.68
C GLU A 65 16.46 -1.28 -16.09
N LYS A 66 15.36 -1.48 -15.34
CA LYS A 66 14.11 -0.75 -15.56
C LYS A 66 13.99 0.53 -14.74
N ARG A 67 15.03 0.86 -13.95
CA ARG A 67 15.06 2.01 -13.02
C ARG A 67 13.82 2.09 -12.15
N GLN A 68 13.47 0.98 -11.52
CA GLN A 68 12.32 0.89 -10.60
C GLN A 68 12.65 0.07 -9.35
N VAL A 69 11.83 0.26 -8.31
CA VAL A 69 11.78 -0.63 -7.14
C VAL A 69 10.39 -1.22 -7.10
N LEU A 70 10.32 -2.55 -7.10
CA LEU A 70 9.07 -3.29 -6.95
C LEU A 70 8.79 -3.42 -5.46
N VAL A 71 7.60 -3.05 -5.03
CA VAL A 71 7.18 -3.08 -3.62
C VAL A 71 5.98 -4.02 -3.50
N PHE A 72 6.11 -5.04 -2.66
CA PHE A 72 5.12 -6.09 -2.44
C PHE A 72 4.61 -5.99 -1.00
N GLY A 73 3.31 -5.71 -0.85
CA GLY A 73 2.62 -5.77 0.44
C GLY A 73 1.78 -7.04 0.57
N CYS A 74 0.83 -7.01 1.52
CA CYS A 74 -0.18 -8.06 1.66
C CYS A 74 -1.42 -7.79 0.79
N PRO A 75 -2.10 -8.84 0.26
CA PRO A 75 -1.73 -10.25 0.36
C PRO A 75 -0.56 -10.61 -0.57
N PRO A 76 0.26 -11.63 -0.23
CA PRO A 76 1.35 -12.07 -1.08
C PRO A 76 0.88 -12.56 -2.46
N PRO A 77 1.62 -12.28 -3.55
CA PRO A 77 1.31 -12.84 -4.85
C PRO A 77 1.51 -14.36 -4.84
N LYS A 78 0.58 -15.10 -5.45
CA LYS A 78 0.52 -16.58 -5.38
C LYS A 78 1.79 -17.32 -5.83
N TYR A 79 2.57 -16.73 -6.73
CA TYR A 79 3.77 -17.36 -7.31
C TYR A 79 5.00 -16.46 -7.16
N TYR A 80 5.03 -15.66 -6.11
CA TYR A 80 6.16 -14.78 -5.81
C TYR A 80 6.63 -15.06 -4.39
N LEU A 81 7.89 -15.46 -4.28
CA LEU A 81 8.62 -15.59 -3.02
C LEU A 81 9.91 -14.80 -3.15
N PRO A 82 10.43 -14.24 -2.05
CA PRO A 82 11.75 -13.62 -2.06
C PRO A 82 12.80 -14.69 -2.40
N GLU A 83 13.87 -14.28 -3.05
CA GLU A 83 15.05 -15.12 -3.25
C GLU A 83 15.84 -15.28 -1.95
N ASP A 84 15.81 -14.26 -1.08
CA ASP A 84 16.39 -14.35 0.26
C ASP A 84 15.52 -15.17 1.22
N SER A 85 16.18 -15.96 2.07
CA SER A 85 15.57 -16.72 3.16
C SER A 85 15.39 -15.91 4.45
N PHE A 86 15.78 -14.64 4.46
CA PHE A 86 15.65 -13.73 5.59
C PHE A 86 14.22 -13.71 6.14
N GLY A 87 14.07 -14.03 7.43
CA GLY A 87 12.76 -14.03 8.09
C GLY A 87 11.78 -15.12 7.64
N SER A 88 12.25 -16.14 6.89
CA SER A 88 11.42 -17.30 6.49
C SER A 88 10.75 -18.05 7.65
N HIS A 89 11.25 -17.89 8.88
CA HIS A 89 10.69 -18.42 10.12
C HIS A 89 10.20 -17.34 11.09
N ASP A 90 10.06 -16.08 10.64
CA ASP A 90 9.66 -14.95 11.48
C ASP A 90 8.33 -14.34 10.98
N ASN A 91 7.30 -14.40 11.83
CA ASN A 91 5.98 -13.80 11.58
C ASN A 91 5.98 -12.26 11.55
N LYS A 92 7.13 -11.61 11.71
CA LYS A 92 7.31 -10.17 11.51
C LYS A 92 7.81 -9.81 10.12
N VAL A 93 8.27 -10.79 9.34
CA VAL A 93 8.88 -10.56 8.02
C VAL A 93 7.92 -11.03 6.93
N TRP A 94 7.86 -10.28 5.83
CA TRP A 94 7.04 -10.64 4.67
C TRP A 94 7.62 -11.93 4.02
N PRO A 95 6.79 -12.92 3.63
CA PRO A 95 5.33 -12.90 3.57
C PRO A 95 4.64 -13.34 4.86
N ASN A 96 5.36 -13.84 5.86
CA ASN A 96 4.78 -14.47 7.06
C ASN A 96 4.02 -13.49 7.97
N CYS A 97 4.37 -12.20 7.93
CA CYS A 97 3.59 -11.16 8.61
C CYS A 97 2.25 -10.83 7.93
N CYS A 98 1.96 -11.39 6.76
CA CYS A 98 0.66 -11.24 6.12
C CYS A 98 -0.38 -12.19 6.74
N PRO A 99 -1.62 -11.73 6.97
CA PRO A 99 -2.68 -12.58 7.53
C PRO A 99 -2.89 -13.86 6.71
N GLY A 100 -2.82 -15.02 7.38
CA GLY A 100 -3.01 -16.34 6.77
C GLY A 100 -1.76 -16.96 6.15
N HIS A 101 -0.59 -16.36 6.36
CA HIS A 101 0.71 -16.85 5.89
C HIS A 101 1.72 -17.09 7.03
N GLU A 102 1.25 -17.11 8.27
CA GLU A 102 2.08 -17.25 9.48
C GLU A 102 2.75 -18.64 9.52
N VAL A 103 3.93 -18.69 10.14
CA VAL A 103 4.79 -19.88 10.36
C VAL A 103 4.99 -20.20 11.83
#